data_AF-A0A9W6BCV1-F1
#
_entry.id   AF-A0A9W6BCV1-F1
#
_cell.length_a   1.000
_cell.length_b   1.000
_cell.length_c   1.000
_cell.angle_alpha   90.00
_cell.angle_beta   90.00
_cell.angle_gamma   90.00
#
_symmetry.space_group_name_H-M   'P 1'
#
loop_
_entity.id
_entity.type
_entity.pdbx_description
1 polymer ?
#
loop_
_entity_poly.entity_id
_entity_poly.type
_entity_poly.pdbx_seq_one_letter_code
_entity_poly.pdbx_strand_id
1 'polypeptide(L)'
;MHAHKLTRTQAHQDVSAAPSTSYKVSPICASRGLALARRHSLAQRLGSSSGQTVRPKVLAMAQAAQQPFDADSYNAERLRLDEQARNGMRAQLAADQAAEQQLPGSVAGAWKWALRKQMWNFMEANDIARFPRPVHHRIPNFVNADLAAQRLADLPEFVAAQVVKVNPDTPQKMVRNLVLTRGKTLLTPQPRLRTGFFSRLTRSSFPPQDLNEACTSAGVAKFGEPLSLDTKIKVDLIVVGSSCVDPASGARLGKGEGFAELEYGILRWMGAIDEHTLVVTTVHDCQVLQPGTIDVSKMLEHDVPVDVIVTPTQVIRTHTPLPKPAGILWHRLSPQKLGQIRVLQQLKERIEREMGTKLPTGPDETLPPLAARGKPSGGRGRGGGGGGGGRRSGGGGGGGRGQRSGGGGRGPQGA
;
A
#
# COMPACT_ATOMS: atom_id res chain seq x y z
N MET A 1 59.57 -25.90 26.38
CA MET A 1 58.49 -25.82 25.37
C MET A 1 57.19 -26.26 26.02
N HIS A 2 56.44 -25.29 26.54
CA HIS A 2 55.24 -25.50 27.36
C HIS A 2 54.01 -25.73 26.48
N ALA A 3 53.30 -26.82 26.75
CA ALA A 3 51.95 -27.08 26.28
C ALA A 3 50.95 -26.36 27.20
N HIS A 4 50.20 -25.41 26.66
CA HIS A 4 49.03 -24.85 27.34
C HIS A 4 47.75 -25.33 26.65
N LYS A 5 47.07 -26.25 27.33
CA LYS A 5 45.61 -26.44 27.23
C LYS A 5 44.93 -25.11 27.56
N LEU A 6 44.04 -24.65 26.67
CA LEU A 6 42.97 -23.73 27.03
C LEU A 6 41.67 -24.22 26.41
N THR A 7 40.93 -24.92 27.25
CA THR A 7 39.48 -25.09 27.20
C THR A 7 38.79 -23.73 27.05
N ARG A 8 37.87 -23.58 26.09
CA ARG A 8 36.92 -22.48 26.07
C ARG A 8 35.50 -23.02 26.21
N THR A 9 34.93 -22.66 27.35
CA THR A 9 33.63 -22.96 27.91
C THR A 9 32.49 -22.46 27.01
N GLN A 10 31.42 -23.26 26.96
CA GLN A 10 30.10 -22.86 26.49
C GLN A 10 29.64 -21.59 27.22
N ALA A 11 29.18 -20.60 26.46
CA ALA A 11 28.27 -19.58 26.94
C ALA A 11 27.02 -19.65 26.05
N HIS A 12 26.06 -20.46 26.47
CA HIS A 12 24.68 -20.31 26.05
C HIS A 12 24.20 -18.96 26.60
N GLN A 13 24.14 -17.94 25.74
CA GLN A 13 23.31 -16.78 26.00
C GLN A 13 21.94 -17.10 25.40
N ASP A 14 21.02 -17.48 26.29
CA ASP A 14 19.59 -17.46 26.02
C ASP A 14 19.19 -16.03 25.68
N VAL A 15 19.09 -15.75 24.37
CA VAL A 15 18.35 -14.60 23.89
C VAL A 15 16.88 -14.96 24.05
N SER A 16 16.31 -14.55 25.19
CA SER A 16 14.88 -14.50 25.46
C SER A 16 14.14 -13.96 24.23
N ALA A 17 13.52 -14.85 23.47
CA ALA A 17 12.56 -14.49 22.43
C ALA A 17 11.38 -13.77 23.10
N ALA A 18 11.21 -12.48 22.79
CA ALA A 18 9.99 -11.77 23.13
C ALA A 18 8.80 -12.53 22.51
N PRO A 19 7.70 -12.76 23.25
CA PRO A 19 6.58 -13.54 22.74
C PRO A 19 5.96 -12.80 21.54
N SER A 20 6.09 -13.40 20.35
CA SER A 20 5.34 -13.00 19.16
C SER A 20 3.86 -13.23 19.44
N THR A 21 3.19 -12.20 19.96
CA THR A 21 1.78 -12.32 20.32
C THR A 21 0.98 -12.23 19.03
N SER A 22 0.77 -13.37 18.36
CA SER A 22 -0.17 -13.44 17.26
C SER A 22 -1.57 -13.24 17.83
N TYR A 23 -2.15 -12.06 17.63
CA TYR A 23 -3.53 -11.77 18.01
C TYR A 23 -4.50 -12.50 17.07
N LYS A 24 -4.58 -13.83 17.20
CA LYS A 24 -5.60 -14.64 16.55
C LYS A 24 -6.82 -14.67 17.45
N VAL A 25 -7.89 -14.02 16.99
CA VAL A 25 -9.22 -14.18 17.60
C VAL A 25 -9.72 -15.58 17.23
N SER A 26 -10.09 -16.38 18.24
CA SER A 26 -10.63 -17.73 18.02
C SER A 26 -11.96 -17.67 17.28
N PRO A 27 -12.25 -18.58 16.33
CA PRO A 27 -13.56 -18.66 15.70
C PRO A 27 -14.57 -19.29 16.68
N ILE A 28 -15.17 -18.48 17.56
CA ILE A 28 -16.29 -18.89 18.39
C ILE A 28 -17.57 -18.26 17.83
N CYS A 29 -18.28 -18.97 16.95
CA CYS A 29 -19.74 -19.06 16.97
C CYS A 29 -20.22 -20.14 15.98
N ALA A 30 -20.20 -21.40 16.40
CA ALA A 30 -20.92 -22.48 15.73
C ALA A 30 -21.43 -23.48 16.78
N SER A 31 -22.26 -23.01 17.71
CA SER A 31 -23.13 -23.88 18.51
C SER A 31 -24.01 -23.04 19.43
N ARG A 32 -25.25 -22.77 18.99
CA ARG A 32 -26.44 -22.67 19.86
C ARG A 32 -27.71 -22.45 19.03
N GLY A 33 -28.61 -23.44 19.09
CA GLY A 33 -30.06 -23.19 19.02
C GLY A 33 -30.79 -23.60 17.74
N LEU A 34 -30.86 -24.91 17.44
CA LEU A 34 -31.97 -25.47 16.67
C LEU A 34 -32.95 -26.13 17.64
N ALA A 35 -33.99 -25.37 18.03
CA ALA A 35 -35.22 -25.90 18.58
C ALA A 35 -36.32 -24.83 18.47
N LEU A 36 -37.16 -24.88 17.42
CA LEU A 36 -38.62 -24.89 17.58
C LEU A 36 -39.35 -25.10 16.23
N ALA A 37 -40.03 -26.25 16.19
CA ALA A 37 -41.38 -26.52 15.68
C ALA A 37 -41.91 -25.86 14.38
N ARG A 38 -42.19 -26.75 13.43
CA ARG A 38 -43.37 -26.84 12.55
C ARG A 38 -44.52 -25.87 12.86
N ARG A 39 -45.06 -25.23 11.80
CA ARG A 39 -46.52 -25.20 11.51
C ARG A 39 -46.82 -24.73 10.08
N HIS A 40 -47.45 -25.65 9.35
CA HIS A 40 -48.49 -25.53 8.33
C HIS A 40 -48.38 -24.57 7.13
N SER A 41 -48.47 -25.22 5.97
CA SER A 41 -49.02 -24.73 4.71
C SER A 41 -50.49 -24.29 4.86
N LEU A 42 -50.86 -23.22 4.15
CA LEU A 42 -52.19 -23.04 3.61
C LEU A 42 -52.17 -22.16 2.36
N ALA A 43 -52.88 -22.66 1.36
CA ALA A 43 -52.86 -22.23 -0.02
C ALA A 43 -53.73 -20.99 -0.29
N GLN A 44 -53.38 -20.33 -1.39
CA GLN A 44 -54.26 -19.74 -2.42
C GLN A 44 -55.63 -19.21 -1.98
N ARG A 45 -55.83 -17.89 -2.11
CA ARG A 45 -57.08 -17.32 -2.62
C ARG A 45 -56.78 -16.13 -3.55
N LEU A 46 -57.26 -16.29 -4.78
CA LEU A 46 -57.44 -15.23 -5.78
C LEU A 46 -58.52 -14.25 -5.31
N GLY A 47 -58.32 -12.97 -5.59
CA GLY A 47 -59.30 -11.90 -5.39
C GLY A 47 -58.89 -10.67 -6.15
N SER A 48 -59.39 -10.54 -7.37
CA SER A 48 -59.30 -9.37 -8.23
C SER A 48 -60.12 -8.21 -7.67
N SER A 49 -59.51 -7.02 -7.51
CA SER A 49 -60.25 -5.76 -7.63
C SER A 49 -59.33 -4.55 -7.87
N SER A 50 -59.68 -3.83 -8.94
CA SER A 50 -59.58 -2.37 -9.13
C SER A 50 -58.21 -1.70 -9.20
N GLY A 51 -58.05 -0.91 -10.27
CA GLY A 51 -56.84 -0.19 -10.62
C GLY A 51 -56.32 0.74 -9.53
N GLN A 52 -55.01 0.69 -9.34
CA GLN A 52 -54.23 1.81 -8.86
C GLN A 52 -53.07 2.02 -9.83
N THR A 53 -53.10 3.19 -10.46
CA THR A 53 -51.98 3.81 -11.17
C THR A 53 -50.67 3.56 -10.44
N VAL A 54 -49.77 2.82 -11.09
CA VAL A 54 -48.37 2.72 -10.67
C VAL A 54 -47.81 4.15 -10.64
N ARG A 55 -47.53 4.66 -9.44
CA ARG A 55 -47.01 6.00 -9.25
C ARG A 55 -45.72 6.16 -10.07
N PRO A 56 -45.54 7.25 -10.85
CA PRO A 56 -44.35 7.45 -11.68
C PRO A 56 -43.04 7.63 -10.89
N LYS A 57 -43.09 7.52 -9.54
CA LYS A 57 -41.92 7.52 -8.66
C LYS A 57 -41.22 6.16 -8.53
N VAL A 58 -41.84 5.04 -8.91
CA VAL A 58 -41.18 3.71 -8.82
C VAL A 58 -40.29 3.45 -10.05
N LEU A 59 -40.57 4.10 -11.19
CA LEU A 59 -39.68 4.06 -12.37
C LEU A 59 -38.52 5.06 -12.26
N ALA A 60 -38.66 6.12 -11.46
CA ALA A 60 -37.66 7.17 -11.29
C ALA A 60 -36.52 6.82 -10.30
N MET A 61 -36.62 5.71 -9.56
CA MET A 61 -35.53 5.25 -8.66
C MET A 61 -34.64 4.16 -9.29
N ALA A 62 -34.97 3.69 -10.50
CA ALA A 62 -34.14 2.77 -11.28
C ALA A 62 -33.12 3.50 -12.19
N GLN A 63 -33.08 4.84 -12.16
CA GLN A 63 -32.18 5.67 -12.96
C GLN A 63 -31.56 6.78 -12.11
N ALA A 64 -31.08 6.45 -10.91
CA ALA A 64 -29.95 7.22 -10.40
C ALA A 64 -28.74 6.78 -11.23
N ALA A 65 -28.53 7.44 -12.37
CA ALA A 65 -27.31 7.29 -13.15
C ALA A 65 -26.14 7.46 -12.18
N GLN A 66 -25.46 6.35 -11.85
CA GLN A 66 -24.13 6.43 -11.26
C GLN A 66 -23.35 7.29 -12.24
N GLN A 67 -22.94 8.49 -11.78
CA GLN A 67 -22.07 9.36 -12.54
C GLN A 67 -20.95 8.50 -13.14
N PRO A 68 -20.69 8.57 -14.45
CA PRO A 68 -19.67 7.76 -15.07
C PRO A 68 -18.35 8.00 -14.35
N PHE A 69 -17.60 6.92 -14.07
CA PHE A 69 -16.32 7.01 -13.41
C PHE A 69 -15.38 7.91 -14.20
N ASP A 70 -15.02 9.05 -13.62
CA ASP A 70 -14.08 10.00 -14.21
C ASP A 70 -12.64 9.51 -13.97
N ALA A 71 -12.12 8.75 -14.94
CA ALA A 71 -10.79 8.19 -14.88
C ALA A 71 -9.69 9.27 -14.88
N ASP A 72 -9.92 10.42 -15.52
CA ASP A 72 -8.94 11.49 -15.64
C ASP A 72 -8.79 12.21 -14.30
N SER A 73 -9.91 12.59 -13.68
CA SER A 73 -9.92 13.17 -12.33
C SER A 73 -9.32 12.22 -11.29
N TYR A 74 -9.68 10.93 -11.35
CA TYR A 74 -9.09 9.91 -10.48
C TYR A 74 -7.57 9.81 -10.66
N ASN A 75 -7.09 9.78 -11.90
CA ASN A 75 -5.66 9.69 -12.20
C ASN A 75 -4.91 10.96 -11.78
N ALA A 76 -5.49 12.14 -12.01
CA ALA A 76 -4.90 13.42 -11.62
C ALA A 76 -4.72 13.49 -10.09
N GLU A 77 -5.76 13.15 -9.33
CA GLU A 77 -5.68 13.15 -7.87
C GLU A 77 -4.69 12.09 -7.37
N ARG A 78 -4.72 10.87 -7.92
CA ARG A 78 -3.74 9.83 -7.57
C ARG A 78 -2.30 10.29 -7.83
N LEU A 79 -2.02 10.85 -8.99
CA LEU A 79 -0.69 11.34 -9.36
C LEU A 79 -0.22 12.47 -8.44
N ARG A 80 -1.10 13.43 -8.12
CA ARG A 80 -0.83 14.50 -7.15
C ARG A 80 -0.44 13.94 -5.79
N LEU A 81 -1.21 12.98 -5.28
CA LEU A 81 -0.94 12.34 -3.99
C LEU A 81 0.34 11.49 -3.99
N ASP A 82 0.64 10.83 -5.10
CA ASP A 82 1.88 10.09 -5.28
C ASP A 82 3.09 11.02 -5.33
N GLU A 83 2.96 12.18 -5.97
CA GLU A 83 3.99 13.21 -5.99
C GLU A 83 4.27 13.81 -4.62
N GLN A 84 3.24 14.18 -3.86
CA GLN A 84 3.42 14.69 -2.49
C GLN A 84 4.17 13.69 -1.60
N ALA A 85 3.80 12.41 -1.67
CA ALA A 85 4.48 11.36 -0.93
C ALA A 85 5.95 11.18 -1.37
N ARG A 86 6.25 11.28 -2.67
CA ARG A 86 7.62 11.25 -3.18
C ARG A 86 8.44 12.44 -2.67
N ASN A 87 7.86 13.64 -2.69
CA ASN A 87 8.51 14.85 -2.17
C ASN A 87 8.79 14.72 -0.67
N GLY A 88 7.82 14.19 0.09
CA GLY A 88 7.98 13.90 1.51
C GLY A 88 9.08 12.87 1.78
N MET A 89 9.12 11.76 1.03
CA MET A 89 10.20 10.77 1.15
C MET A 89 11.57 11.36 0.81
N ARG A 90 11.64 12.25 -0.19
CA ARG A 90 12.88 12.95 -0.55
C ARG A 90 13.34 13.89 0.55
N ALA A 91 12.42 14.62 1.20
CA ALA A 91 12.74 15.49 2.30
C ALA A 91 13.20 14.71 3.54
N GLN A 92 12.47 13.65 3.91
CA GLN A 92 12.85 12.76 5.02
C GLN A 92 14.23 12.15 4.77
N LEU A 93 14.49 11.72 3.54
CA LEU A 93 15.80 11.22 3.17
C LEU A 93 16.91 12.24 3.41
N ALA A 94 16.71 13.48 2.98
CA ALA A 94 17.75 14.50 3.13
C ALA A 94 18.08 14.71 4.62
N ALA A 95 17.06 14.65 5.49
CA ALA A 95 17.23 14.68 6.93
C ALA A 95 17.95 13.43 7.47
N ASP A 96 17.54 12.24 7.04
CA ASP A 96 18.14 10.96 7.45
C ASP A 96 19.62 10.88 7.03
N GLN A 97 19.95 11.35 5.83
CA GLN A 97 21.33 11.41 5.34
C GLN A 97 22.18 12.39 6.14
N ALA A 98 21.62 13.55 6.50
CA ALA A 98 22.32 14.51 7.36
C ALA A 98 22.56 13.91 8.77
N ALA A 99 21.56 13.22 9.34
CA ALA A 99 21.68 12.55 10.63
C ALA A 99 22.71 11.41 10.60
N GLU A 100 22.70 10.56 9.57
CA GLU A 100 23.64 9.46 9.41
C GLU A 100 25.09 9.95 9.16
N GLN A 101 25.26 11.10 8.47
CA GLN A 101 26.56 11.75 8.31
C GLN A 101 27.10 12.31 9.63
N GLN A 102 26.23 12.82 10.49
CA GLN A 102 26.60 13.32 11.81
C GLN A 102 26.90 12.17 12.79
N LEU A 103 26.09 11.11 12.77
CA LEU A 103 26.24 9.95 13.63
C LEU A 103 25.87 8.66 12.85
N PRO A 104 26.86 7.92 12.33
CA PRO A 104 26.60 6.66 11.62
C PRO A 104 25.86 5.64 12.49
N GLY A 105 24.84 5.00 11.92
CA GLY A 105 23.94 4.05 12.58
C GLY A 105 22.77 4.68 13.34
N SER A 106 22.62 6.01 13.32
CA SER A 106 21.57 6.72 14.08
C SER A 106 20.18 6.58 13.46
N VAL A 107 20.09 6.32 12.16
CA VAL A 107 18.80 6.20 11.46
C VAL A 107 18.50 4.75 11.12
N ALA A 108 17.53 4.17 11.84
CA ALA A 108 17.03 2.83 11.57
C ALA A 108 16.52 2.72 10.12
N GLY A 109 17.17 1.87 9.32
CA GLY A 109 16.80 1.62 7.93
C GLY A 109 17.47 2.54 6.89
N ALA A 110 18.37 3.46 7.28
CA ALA A 110 19.16 4.25 6.33
C ALA A 110 19.93 3.39 5.32
N TRP A 111 20.44 2.25 5.76
CA TRP A 111 21.11 1.27 4.89
C TRP A 111 20.19 0.74 3.77
N LYS A 112 18.90 0.48 4.07
CA LYS A 112 17.91 0.05 3.06
C LYS A 112 17.77 1.13 1.99
N TRP A 113 17.80 2.39 2.42
CA TRP A 113 17.71 3.51 1.50
C TRP A 113 18.96 3.66 0.63
N ALA A 114 20.15 3.56 1.21
CA ALA A 114 21.41 3.64 0.45
C ALA A 114 21.42 2.64 -0.71
N LEU A 115 21.01 1.40 -0.47
CA LEU A 115 20.90 0.36 -1.50
C LEU A 115 19.85 0.69 -2.56
N ARG A 116 18.67 1.19 -2.17
CA ARG A 116 17.64 1.64 -3.14
C ARG A 116 18.17 2.74 -4.04
N LYS A 117 18.78 3.77 -3.45
CA LYS A 117 19.33 4.92 -4.18
C LYS A 117 20.42 4.49 -5.15
N GLN A 118 21.33 3.62 -4.71
CA GLN A 118 22.37 3.05 -5.57
C GLN A 118 21.75 2.30 -6.76
N MET A 119 20.76 1.45 -6.52
CA MET A 119 20.09 0.69 -7.58
C MET A 119 19.36 1.61 -8.56
N TRP A 120 18.59 2.57 -8.07
CA TRP A 120 17.88 3.52 -8.92
C TRP A 120 18.84 4.37 -9.77
N ASN A 121 19.92 4.87 -9.16
CA ASN A 121 20.95 5.61 -9.90
C ASN A 121 21.57 4.74 -10.99
N PHE A 122 21.90 3.49 -10.68
CA PHE A 122 22.45 2.54 -11.64
C PHE A 122 21.48 2.31 -12.82
N MET A 123 20.21 2.06 -12.54
CA MET A 123 19.21 1.81 -13.60
C MET A 123 18.96 3.04 -14.48
N GLU A 124 18.97 4.24 -13.91
CA GLU A 124 18.85 5.50 -14.68
C GLU A 124 20.08 5.77 -15.54
N ALA A 125 21.27 5.57 -15.00
CA ALA A 125 22.54 5.84 -15.68
C ALA A 125 22.83 4.85 -16.83
N ASN A 126 22.29 3.63 -16.75
CA ASN A 126 22.49 2.58 -17.75
C ASN A 126 21.28 2.38 -18.68
N ASP A 127 20.32 3.31 -18.67
CA ASP A 127 19.09 3.26 -19.49
C ASP A 127 18.28 1.96 -19.39
N ILE A 128 18.38 1.28 -18.24
CA ILE A 128 17.59 0.09 -17.89
C ILE A 128 16.17 0.54 -17.49
N ALA A 129 16.06 1.71 -16.85
CA ALA A 129 14.81 2.27 -16.36
C ALA A 129 13.82 2.62 -17.49
N ARG A 130 12.57 2.19 -17.35
CA ARG A 130 11.46 2.55 -18.25
C ARG A 130 10.49 3.50 -17.56
N PHE A 131 9.68 4.20 -18.35
CA PHE A 131 8.66 5.10 -17.82
C PHE A 131 7.71 4.38 -16.85
N PRO A 132 7.33 4.98 -15.70
CA PRO A 132 7.60 6.35 -15.27
C PRO A 132 9.02 6.58 -14.76
N ARG A 133 9.69 7.62 -15.29
CA ARG A 133 11.02 8.10 -14.87
C ARG A 133 10.92 9.45 -14.14
N PRO A 134 11.84 9.77 -13.22
CA PRO A 134 12.87 8.87 -12.69
C PRO A 134 12.26 7.78 -11.78
N VAL A 135 12.93 6.64 -11.66
CA VAL A 135 12.48 5.49 -10.85
C VAL A 135 12.66 5.70 -9.34
N HIS A 136 13.33 6.78 -8.92
CA HIS A 136 13.49 7.12 -7.51
C HIS A 136 12.15 7.19 -6.78
N HIS A 137 12.11 6.62 -5.58
CA HIS A 137 10.92 6.55 -4.72
C HIS A 137 9.77 5.70 -5.31
N ARG A 138 10.06 4.80 -6.25
CA ARG A 138 9.12 3.87 -6.88
C ARG A 138 9.72 2.47 -6.91
N ILE A 139 8.89 1.47 -7.20
CA ILE A 139 9.41 0.20 -7.72
C ILE A 139 9.85 0.46 -9.17
N PRO A 140 11.12 0.22 -9.52
CA PRO A 140 11.64 0.54 -10.85
C PRO A 140 10.90 -0.22 -11.94
N ASN A 141 10.44 0.50 -12.97
CA ASN A 141 10.08 -0.15 -14.22
C ASN A 141 11.34 -0.34 -15.05
N PHE A 142 11.43 -1.43 -15.81
CA PHE A 142 12.67 -1.85 -16.47
C PHE A 142 12.44 -2.42 -17.87
N VAL A 143 13.48 -2.39 -18.68
CA VAL A 143 13.52 -3.07 -19.99
C VAL A 143 13.22 -4.56 -19.81
N ASN A 144 12.42 -5.14 -20.69
CA ASN A 144 12.05 -6.55 -20.67
C ASN A 144 11.24 -7.01 -19.42
N ALA A 145 10.55 -6.09 -18.73
CA ALA A 145 9.66 -6.45 -17.62
C ALA A 145 8.53 -7.42 -18.03
N ASP A 146 8.11 -7.37 -19.28
CA ASP A 146 7.20 -8.32 -19.93
C ASP A 146 7.79 -9.73 -20.03
N LEU A 147 9.09 -9.87 -20.36
CA LEU A 147 9.76 -11.18 -20.36
C LEU A 147 9.87 -11.78 -18.95
N ALA A 148 10.12 -10.96 -17.93
CA ALA A 148 10.08 -11.41 -16.55
C ALA A 148 8.65 -11.84 -16.14
N ALA A 149 7.63 -11.10 -16.56
CA ALA A 149 6.24 -11.45 -16.32
C ALA A 149 5.83 -12.77 -17.01
N GLN A 150 6.27 -12.99 -18.25
CA GLN A 150 6.01 -14.22 -18.99
C GLN A 150 6.66 -15.43 -18.30
N ARG A 151 7.94 -15.32 -17.90
CA ARG A 151 8.60 -16.38 -17.12
C ARG A 151 7.90 -16.70 -15.81
N LEU A 152 7.40 -15.66 -15.11
CA LEU A 152 6.59 -15.87 -13.91
C LEU A 152 5.32 -16.67 -14.23
N ALA A 153 4.66 -16.36 -15.35
CA ALA A 153 3.45 -17.06 -15.77
C ALA A 153 3.69 -18.52 -16.19
N ASP A 154 4.93 -18.88 -16.53
CA ASP A 154 5.33 -20.25 -16.85
C ASP A 154 5.70 -21.08 -15.60
N LEU A 155 5.76 -20.46 -14.41
CA LEU A 155 5.98 -21.19 -13.16
C LEU A 155 4.82 -22.16 -12.88
N PRO A 156 5.09 -23.42 -12.49
CA PRO A 156 4.05 -24.37 -12.10
C PRO A 156 3.08 -23.83 -11.04
N GLU A 157 3.59 -23.05 -10.08
CA GLU A 157 2.79 -22.44 -9.01
C GLU A 157 1.84 -21.37 -9.54
N PHE A 158 2.27 -20.59 -10.55
CA PHE A 158 1.38 -19.64 -11.21
C PHE A 158 0.34 -20.36 -12.06
N VAL A 159 0.74 -21.41 -12.79
CA VAL A 159 -0.17 -22.22 -13.60
C VAL A 159 -1.28 -22.81 -12.72
N ALA A 160 -0.94 -23.36 -11.55
CA ALA A 160 -1.89 -23.94 -10.60
C ALA A 160 -2.76 -22.90 -9.88
N ALA A 161 -2.23 -21.71 -9.58
CA ALA A 161 -2.92 -20.67 -8.81
C ALA A 161 -4.24 -20.23 -9.46
N GLN A 162 -5.29 -20.06 -8.65
CA GLN A 162 -6.59 -19.54 -9.07
C GLN A 162 -6.79 -18.08 -8.65
N VAL A 163 -6.22 -17.69 -7.50
CA VAL A 163 -6.26 -16.33 -6.97
C VAL A 163 -4.84 -15.83 -6.80
N VAL A 164 -4.48 -14.79 -7.53
CA VAL A 164 -3.14 -14.19 -7.49
C VAL A 164 -3.25 -12.75 -7.01
N LYS A 165 -2.56 -12.45 -5.90
CA LYS A 165 -2.39 -11.07 -5.45
C LYS A 165 -1.24 -10.43 -6.20
N VAL A 166 -1.46 -9.29 -6.85
CA VAL A 166 -0.40 -8.55 -7.54
C VAL A 166 -0.42 -7.10 -7.09
N ASN A 167 0.74 -6.56 -6.70
CA ASN A 167 0.89 -5.15 -6.40
C ASN A 167 0.54 -4.26 -7.61
N PRO A 168 0.16 -2.98 -7.40
CA PRO A 168 -0.30 -2.09 -8.46
C PRO A 168 0.86 -1.38 -9.18
N ASP A 169 2.12 -1.77 -8.89
CA ASP A 169 3.31 -1.12 -9.44
C ASP A 169 3.38 -1.32 -10.97
N THR A 170 3.93 -0.32 -11.68
CA THR A 170 4.05 -0.31 -13.14
C THR A 170 4.75 -1.54 -13.72
N PRO A 171 5.93 -2.00 -13.22
CA PRO A 171 6.60 -3.19 -13.79
C PRO A 171 5.75 -4.46 -13.74
N GLN A 172 4.73 -4.51 -12.88
CA GLN A 172 3.87 -5.67 -12.71
C GLN A 172 2.57 -5.60 -13.52
N LYS A 173 2.39 -4.57 -14.36
CA LYS A 173 1.20 -4.44 -15.22
C LYS A 173 1.01 -5.67 -16.09
N MET A 174 2.08 -6.22 -16.65
CA MET A 174 2.00 -7.41 -17.49
C MET A 174 1.65 -8.67 -16.66
N VAL A 175 2.11 -8.77 -15.41
CA VAL A 175 1.69 -9.87 -14.52
C VAL A 175 0.18 -9.80 -14.27
N ARG A 176 -0.38 -8.61 -13.98
CA ARG A 176 -1.83 -8.42 -13.84
C ARG A 176 -2.60 -8.82 -15.10
N ASN A 177 -2.06 -8.47 -16.27
CA ASN A 177 -2.62 -8.88 -17.55
C ASN A 177 -2.64 -10.41 -17.69
N LEU A 178 -1.53 -11.08 -17.40
CA LEU A 178 -1.40 -12.54 -17.48
C LEU A 178 -2.34 -13.26 -16.51
N VAL A 179 -2.55 -12.73 -15.30
CA VAL A 179 -3.56 -13.26 -14.36
C VAL A 179 -4.95 -13.24 -15.00
N LEU A 180 -5.37 -12.09 -15.55
CA LEU A 180 -6.71 -11.92 -16.11
C LEU A 180 -6.91 -12.69 -17.43
N THR A 181 -5.90 -12.72 -18.32
CA THR A 181 -5.97 -13.43 -19.60
C THR A 181 -5.96 -14.95 -19.43
N ARG A 182 -5.31 -15.46 -18.37
CA ARG A 182 -5.34 -16.88 -17.99
C ARG A 182 -6.58 -17.27 -17.18
N GLY A 183 -7.60 -16.39 -17.10
CA GLY A 183 -8.87 -16.68 -16.44
C GLY A 183 -8.79 -16.76 -14.91
N LYS A 184 -7.70 -16.28 -14.30
CA LYS A 184 -7.50 -16.30 -12.85
C LYS A 184 -8.16 -15.07 -12.20
N THR A 185 -8.34 -15.14 -10.90
CA THR A 185 -8.80 -14.00 -10.09
C THR A 185 -7.61 -13.12 -9.73
N LEU A 186 -7.64 -11.86 -10.15
CA LEU A 186 -6.69 -10.84 -9.73
C LEU A 186 -7.16 -10.19 -8.43
N LEU A 187 -6.30 -10.23 -7.42
CA LEU A 187 -6.44 -9.44 -6.21
C LEU A 187 -5.39 -8.31 -6.22
N THR A 188 -5.80 -7.05 -6.16
CA THR A 188 -4.86 -5.92 -6.19
C THR A 188 -5.22 -4.90 -5.13
N PRO A 189 -4.24 -4.40 -4.36
CA PRO A 189 -4.51 -3.44 -3.30
C PRO A 189 -4.92 -2.10 -3.94
N GLN A 190 -5.82 -1.38 -3.29
CA GLN A 190 -6.10 -0.01 -3.73
C GLN A 190 -4.91 0.89 -3.39
N PRO A 191 -4.59 1.89 -4.23
CA PRO A 191 -3.42 2.74 -4.02
C PRO A 191 -3.32 3.27 -2.58
N ARG A 192 -2.24 2.87 -1.90
CA ARG A 192 -1.89 3.29 -0.53
C ARG A 192 -2.95 2.97 0.53
N LEU A 193 -3.83 2.00 0.29
CA LEU A 193 -4.90 1.58 1.21
C LEU A 193 -5.82 2.72 1.69
N ARG A 194 -5.95 3.79 0.90
CA ARG A 194 -6.69 5.01 1.30
C ARG A 194 -8.19 4.92 1.11
N THR A 195 -8.62 4.40 -0.04
CA THR A 195 -10.03 4.38 -0.47
C THR A 195 -10.69 3.02 -0.26
N GLY A 196 -9.89 1.98 -0.01
CA GLY A 196 -10.33 0.61 0.19
C GLY A 196 -9.16 -0.32 0.44
N PHE A 197 -9.47 -1.60 0.64
CA PHE A 197 -8.52 -2.63 1.03
C PHE A 197 -7.87 -3.28 -0.21
N PHE A 198 -8.58 -4.22 -0.84
CA PHE A 198 -8.25 -4.78 -2.14
C PHE A 198 -9.44 -4.66 -3.07
N SER A 199 -9.16 -4.73 -4.37
CA SER A 199 -10.19 -4.97 -5.38
C SER A 199 -9.95 -6.33 -6.04
N ARG A 200 -11.04 -7.05 -6.29
CA ARG A 200 -11.08 -8.28 -7.08
C ARG A 200 -11.43 -7.96 -8.52
N LEU A 201 -10.68 -8.51 -9.46
CA LEU A 201 -11.01 -8.50 -10.87
C LEU A 201 -10.92 -9.92 -11.44
N THR A 202 -11.81 -10.24 -12.35
CA THR A 202 -11.76 -11.44 -13.19
C THR A 202 -11.95 -11.02 -14.64
N ARG A 203 -11.83 -11.96 -15.58
CA ARG A 203 -12.00 -11.66 -17.01
C ARG A 203 -13.39 -11.11 -17.36
N SER A 204 -14.42 -11.42 -16.57
CA SER A 204 -15.80 -10.93 -16.76
C SER A 204 -16.06 -9.56 -16.11
N SER A 205 -15.11 -9.01 -15.35
CA SER A 205 -15.27 -7.71 -14.68
C SER A 205 -15.24 -6.51 -15.63
N PHE A 206 -14.78 -6.67 -16.88
CA PHE A 206 -14.59 -5.60 -17.84
C PHE A 206 -14.78 -6.08 -19.30
N PRO A 207 -15.12 -5.18 -20.24
CA PRO A 207 -15.18 -5.51 -21.67
C PRO A 207 -13.83 -5.99 -22.23
N PRO A 208 -13.79 -6.95 -23.17
CA PRO A 208 -12.53 -7.48 -23.73
C PRO A 208 -11.48 -6.44 -24.14
N GLN A 209 -11.91 -5.35 -24.76
CA GLN A 209 -11.06 -4.26 -25.23
C GLN A 209 -10.37 -3.48 -24.11
N ASP A 210 -10.91 -3.53 -22.89
CA ASP A 210 -10.45 -2.74 -21.74
C ASP A 210 -9.43 -3.48 -20.86
N LEU A 211 -8.94 -4.65 -21.29
CA LEU A 211 -7.96 -5.46 -20.54
C LEU A 211 -6.75 -4.64 -20.08
N ASN A 212 -6.21 -3.79 -20.95
CA ASN A 212 -5.06 -2.96 -20.62
C ASN A 212 -5.39 -1.87 -19.61
N GLU A 213 -6.62 -1.33 -19.65
CA GLU A 213 -7.13 -0.37 -18.66
C GLU A 213 -7.33 -1.06 -17.31
N ALA A 214 -7.96 -2.24 -17.28
CA ALA A 214 -8.21 -3.04 -16.10
C ALA A 214 -6.93 -3.43 -15.32
N CYS A 215 -5.78 -3.44 -16.00
CA CYS A 215 -4.47 -3.65 -15.36
C CYS A 215 -3.82 -2.38 -14.76
N THR A 216 -4.47 -1.23 -14.85
CA THR A 216 -4.03 0.05 -14.25
C THR A 216 -4.76 0.34 -12.95
N SER A 217 -4.21 1.22 -12.10
CA SER A 217 -4.90 1.62 -10.86
C SER A 217 -6.28 2.25 -11.12
N ALA A 218 -6.45 2.99 -12.23
CA ALA A 218 -7.74 3.57 -12.60
C ALA A 218 -8.74 2.51 -13.06
N GLY A 219 -8.33 1.58 -13.92
CA GLY A 219 -9.21 0.48 -14.33
C GLY A 219 -9.58 -0.45 -13.17
N VAL A 220 -8.67 -0.68 -12.22
CA VAL A 220 -8.98 -1.41 -10.99
C VAL A 220 -10.02 -0.67 -10.14
N ALA A 221 -9.96 0.65 -10.07
CA ALA A 221 -10.96 1.45 -9.36
C ALA A 221 -12.31 1.48 -10.10
N LYS A 222 -12.29 1.44 -11.43
CA LYS A 222 -13.47 1.45 -12.31
C LYS A 222 -14.20 0.11 -12.37
N PHE A 223 -13.45 -0.98 -12.56
CA PHE A 223 -13.99 -2.32 -12.85
C PHE A 223 -13.89 -3.29 -11.67
N GLY A 224 -13.04 -2.98 -10.69
CA GLY A 224 -12.76 -3.87 -9.57
C GLY A 224 -13.85 -3.85 -8.51
N GLU A 225 -14.20 -5.04 -8.02
CA GLU A 225 -15.08 -5.22 -6.87
C GLU A 225 -14.28 -5.05 -5.57
N PRO A 226 -14.59 -4.06 -4.71
CA PRO A 226 -13.88 -3.89 -3.45
C PRO A 226 -14.12 -5.08 -2.49
N LEU A 227 -13.06 -5.60 -1.88
CA LEU A 227 -13.17 -6.62 -0.83
C LEU A 227 -13.48 -5.99 0.53
N SER A 228 -14.28 -6.72 1.31
CA SER A 228 -14.47 -6.48 2.74
C SER A 228 -13.45 -7.29 3.55
N LEU A 229 -13.21 -6.86 4.79
CA LEU A 229 -12.40 -7.62 5.76
C LEU A 229 -13.00 -8.99 6.11
N ASP A 230 -14.31 -9.16 5.93
CA ASP A 230 -15.01 -10.42 6.19
C ASP A 230 -15.05 -11.37 4.98
N THR A 231 -14.55 -10.91 3.82
CA THR A 231 -14.53 -11.72 2.59
C THR A 231 -13.67 -12.97 2.80
N LYS A 232 -14.27 -14.15 2.61
CA LYS A 232 -13.55 -15.44 2.63
C LYS A 232 -12.94 -15.69 1.26
N ILE A 233 -11.62 -15.59 1.20
CA ILE A 233 -10.82 -15.82 0.00
C ILE A 233 -9.52 -16.49 0.39
N LYS A 234 -9.02 -17.41 -0.43
CA LYS A 234 -7.67 -17.96 -0.32
C LYS A 234 -6.85 -17.40 -1.47
N VAL A 235 -5.71 -16.79 -1.17
CA VAL A 235 -4.75 -16.31 -2.17
C VAL A 235 -3.67 -17.38 -2.32
N ASP A 236 -3.47 -17.85 -3.54
CA ASP A 236 -2.54 -18.94 -3.84
C ASP A 236 -1.11 -18.44 -4.05
N LEU A 237 -0.98 -17.21 -4.57
CA LEU A 237 0.29 -16.62 -4.97
C LEU A 237 0.28 -15.11 -4.74
N ILE A 238 1.36 -14.58 -4.18
CA ILE A 238 1.57 -13.14 -3.95
C ILE A 238 2.71 -12.68 -4.85
N VAL A 239 2.47 -11.62 -5.63
CA VAL A 239 3.49 -10.96 -6.46
C VAL A 239 3.75 -9.56 -5.92
N VAL A 240 4.96 -9.35 -5.39
CA VAL A 240 5.40 -8.09 -4.75
C VAL A 240 6.46 -7.38 -5.58
N GLY A 241 6.40 -6.05 -5.62
CA GLY A 241 7.40 -5.22 -6.29
C GLY A 241 8.63 -5.00 -5.41
N SER A 242 9.82 -5.05 -6.00
CA SER A 242 11.10 -4.89 -5.30
C SER A 242 12.02 -3.91 -6.02
N SER A 243 12.81 -3.15 -5.27
CA SER A 243 13.94 -2.36 -5.78
C SER A 243 15.22 -3.19 -5.80
N CYS A 244 15.47 -3.96 -4.74
CA CYS A 244 16.62 -4.86 -4.63
C CYS A 244 16.20 -6.18 -4.00
N VAL A 245 16.86 -7.27 -4.38
CA VAL A 245 16.65 -8.61 -3.80
C VAL A 245 17.97 -9.34 -3.62
N ASP A 246 18.04 -10.15 -2.57
CA ASP A 246 19.17 -11.04 -2.30
C ASP A 246 18.77 -12.48 -2.70
N PRO A 247 19.51 -13.12 -3.62
CA PRO A 247 19.13 -14.42 -4.17
C PRO A 247 19.31 -15.59 -3.19
N ALA A 248 20.20 -15.46 -2.20
CA ALA A 248 20.53 -16.53 -1.26
C ALA A 248 19.59 -16.56 -0.06
N SER A 249 19.17 -15.39 0.43
CA SER A 249 18.32 -15.25 1.60
C SER A 249 16.87 -14.96 1.25
N GLY A 250 16.56 -14.51 0.03
CA GLY A 250 15.24 -13.99 -0.32
C GLY A 250 14.88 -12.67 0.35
N ALA A 251 15.84 -12.00 1.02
CA ALA A 251 15.63 -10.66 1.55
C ALA A 251 15.33 -9.69 0.39
N ARG A 252 14.37 -8.79 0.59
CA ARG A 252 14.00 -7.79 -0.42
C ARG A 252 13.85 -6.41 0.16
N LEU A 253 14.13 -5.40 -0.67
CA LEU A 253 13.88 -4.01 -0.38
C LEU A 253 12.82 -3.49 -1.35
N GLY A 254 11.64 -3.14 -0.85
CA GLY A 254 10.60 -2.46 -1.63
C GLY A 254 10.94 -0.98 -1.90
N LYS A 255 9.92 -0.15 -2.16
CA LYS A 255 10.10 1.30 -2.35
C LYS A 255 10.33 2.11 -1.05
N GLY A 256 10.04 1.52 0.11
CA GLY A 256 10.32 2.12 1.43
C GLY A 256 9.11 2.56 2.24
N GLU A 257 7.89 2.50 1.71
CA GLU A 257 6.69 2.99 2.42
C GLU A 257 5.98 1.95 3.30
N GLY A 258 6.43 0.70 3.34
CA GLY A 258 5.85 -0.36 4.19
C GLY A 258 4.45 -0.87 3.78
N PHE A 259 3.88 -0.41 2.67
CA PHE A 259 2.52 -0.81 2.26
C PHE A 259 2.41 -2.29 1.90
N ALA A 260 3.41 -2.86 1.23
CA ALA A 260 3.38 -4.28 0.85
C ALA A 260 3.40 -5.20 2.08
N GLU A 261 4.12 -4.80 3.12
CA GLU A 261 4.21 -5.49 4.40
C GLU A 261 2.87 -5.40 5.16
N LEU A 262 2.22 -4.22 5.16
CA LEU A 262 0.88 -4.05 5.73
C LEU A 262 -0.19 -4.86 4.98
N GLU A 263 -0.16 -4.85 3.65
CA GLU A 263 -1.03 -5.66 2.80
C GLU A 263 -0.91 -7.16 3.13
N TYR A 264 0.33 -7.65 3.28
CA TYR A 264 0.61 -9.02 3.70
C TYR A 264 0.05 -9.30 5.10
N GLY A 265 0.31 -8.41 6.06
CA GLY A 265 -0.18 -8.55 7.45
C GLY A 265 -1.71 -8.62 7.54
N ILE A 266 -2.43 -7.80 6.76
CA ILE A 266 -3.89 -7.83 6.74
C ILE A 266 -4.41 -9.14 6.11
N LEU A 267 -3.81 -9.61 5.01
CA LEU A 267 -4.18 -10.89 4.40
C LEU A 267 -3.93 -12.07 5.35
N ARG A 268 -2.83 -12.05 6.11
CA ARG A 268 -2.56 -13.04 7.18
C ARG A 268 -3.63 -13.01 8.25
N TRP A 269 -4.02 -11.81 8.70
CA TRP A 269 -5.08 -11.67 9.71
C TRP A 269 -6.43 -12.18 9.22
N MET A 270 -6.78 -11.94 7.95
CA MET A 270 -8.02 -12.46 7.34
C MET A 270 -8.04 -13.99 7.20
N GLY A 271 -6.90 -14.65 7.39
CA GLY A 271 -6.73 -16.06 7.05
C GLY A 271 -6.74 -16.31 5.53
N ALA A 272 -6.54 -15.26 4.73
CA ALA A 272 -6.52 -15.37 3.27
C ALA A 272 -5.19 -15.94 2.74
N ILE A 273 -4.14 -15.84 3.55
CA ILE A 273 -2.81 -16.41 3.29
C ILE A 273 -2.24 -17.04 4.56
N ASP A 274 -1.34 -18.00 4.35
CA ASP A 274 -0.56 -18.66 5.37
C ASP A 274 0.96 -18.45 5.21
N GLU A 275 1.75 -18.95 6.15
CA GLU A 275 3.22 -18.95 6.08
C GLU A 275 3.78 -19.72 4.87
N HIS A 276 3.00 -20.61 4.27
CA HIS A 276 3.38 -21.40 3.10
C HIS A 276 2.99 -20.72 1.78
N THR A 277 2.18 -19.65 1.83
CA THR A 277 1.75 -18.92 0.64
C THR A 277 2.96 -18.31 -0.06
N LEU A 278 3.12 -18.64 -1.34
CA LEU A 278 4.31 -18.28 -2.11
C LEU A 278 4.34 -16.77 -2.42
N VAL A 279 5.49 -16.14 -2.18
CA VAL A 279 5.79 -14.74 -2.47
C VAL A 279 6.82 -14.67 -3.58
N VAL A 280 6.41 -14.10 -4.71
CA VAL A 280 7.23 -13.98 -5.93
C VAL A 280 7.47 -12.51 -6.23
N THR A 281 8.61 -12.22 -6.84
CA THR A 281 8.90 -10.88 -7.35
C THR A 281 9.45 -10.94 -8.77
N THR A 282 9.08 -9.94 -9.57
CA THR A 282 9.62 -9.72 -10.91
C THR A 282 10.52 -8.50 -10.88
N VAL A 283 11.80 -8.67 -11.23
CA VAL A 283 12.81 -7.61 -11.19
C VAL A 283 13.74 -7.72 -12.39
N HIS A 284 14.49 -6.67 -12.72
CA HIS A 284 15.60 -6.77 -13.67
C HIS A 284 16.78 -7.53 -13.05
N ASP A 285 17.63 -8.14 -13.88
CA ASP A 285 18.83 -8.88 -13.44
C ASP A 285 19.74 -8.04 -12.55
N CYS A 286 19.91 -6.75 -12.86
CA CYS A 286 20.74 -5.84 -12.05
C CYS A 286 20.19 -5.60 -10.64
N GLN A 287 18.89 -5.82 -10.41
CA GLN A 287 18.27 -5.65 -9.09
C GLN A 287 18.49 -6.87 -8.18
N VAL A 288 18.99 -7.97 -8.73
CA VAL A 288 19.47 -9.13 -7.98
C VAL A 288 20.88 -8.82 -7.50
N LEU A 289 21.01 -8.60 -6.19
CA LEU A 289 22.26 -8.21 -5.57
C LEU A 289 23.19 -9.42 -5.38
N GLN A 290 24.48 -9.13 -5.19
CA GLN A 290 25.42 -10.15 -4.75
C GLN A 290 25.02 -10.68 -3.37
N PRO A 291 25.10 -12.00 -3.12
CA PRO A 291 24.79 -12.58 -1.81
C PRO A 291 25.50 -11.85 -0.67
N GLY A 292 24.75 -11.50 0.37
CA GLY A 292 25.27 -10.81 1.56
C GLY A 292 25.35 -9.28 1.44
N THR A 293 24.97 -8.70 0.29
CA THR A 293 24.82 -7.24 0.17
C THR A 293 23.69 -6.72 1.08
N ILE A 294 22.61 -7.50 1.21
CA ILE A 294 21.58 -7.24 2.22
C ILE A 294 22.01 -7.93 3.51
N ASP A 295 22.32 -7.13 4.52
CA ASP A 295 22.58 -7.63 5.88
C ASP A 295 21.27 -8.11 6.51
N VAL A 296 21.04 -9.42 6.43
CA VAL A 296 19.81 -10.08 6.94
C VAL A 296 19.60 -9.87 8.44
N SER A 297 20.67 -9.62 9.22
CA SER A 297 20.57 -9.36 10.65
C SER A 297 19.89 -8.02 10.97
N LYS A 298 19.87 -7.11 10.00
CA LYS A 298 19.23 -5.79 10.08
C LYS A 298 17.84 -5.76 9.45
N MET A 299 17.35 -6.90 8.96
CA MET A 299 15.96 -7.02 8.50
C MET A 299 15.02 -6.95 9.70
N LEU A 300 13.86 -6.35 9.47
CA LEU A 300 12.83 -6.14 10.49
C LEU A 300 11.82 -7.28 10.43
N GLU A 301 11.19 -7.56 11.56
CA GLU A 301 10.18 -8.63 11.71
C GLU A 301 9.02 -8.56 10.70
N HIS A 302 8.69 -7.36 10.22
CA HIS A 302 7.63 -7.16 9.22
C HIS A 302 8.12 -7.26 7.77
N ASP A 303 9.42 -7.32 7.50
CA ASP A 303 9.92 -7.42 6.13
C ASP A 303 9.56 -8.79 5.56
N VAL A 304 8.74 -8.79 4.51
CA VAL A 304 8.29 -10.03 3.87
C VAL A 304 9.35 -10.53 2.88
N PRO A 305 9.98 -11.70 3.10
CA PRO A 305 10.93 -12.27 2.15
C PRO A 305 10.23 -12.78 0.87
N VAL A 306 11.01 -13.03 -0.17
CA VAL A 306 10.55 -13.65 -1.42
C VAL A 306 11.04 -15.09 -1.52
N ASP A 307 10.16 -15.99 -1.96
CA ASP A 307 10.47 -17.39 -2.21
C ASP A 307 11.04 -17.60 -3.62
N VAL A 308 10.58 -16.79 -4.59
CA VAL A 308 11.02 -16.87 -5.99
C VAL A 308 11.30 -15.48 -6.54
N ILE A 309 12.47 -15.32 -7.16
CA ILE A 309 12.87 -14.14 -7.91
C ILE A 309 12.83 -14.49 -9.40
N VAL A 310 12.11 -13.71 -10.18
CA VAL A 310 12.01 -13.90 -11.63
C VAL A 310 12.60 -12.68 -12.33
N THR A 311 13.55 -12.92 -13.23
CA THR A 311 14.17 -11.89 -14.06
C THR A 311 13.90 -12.13 -15.55
N PRO A 312 14.24 -11.18 -16.44
CA PRO A 312 14.24 -11.39 -17.87
C PRO A 312 15.21 -12.46 -18.38
N THR A 313 16.05 -13.07 -17.55
CA THR A 313 16.98 -14.13 -17.98
C THR A 313 16.79 -15.44 -17.21
N GLN A 314 16.32 -15.41 -15.96
CA GLN A 314 16.33 -16.58 -15.09
C GLN A 314 15.22 -16.57 -14.03
N VAL A 315 15.05 -17.74 -13.39
CA VAL A 315 14.21 -17.94 -12.22
C VAL A 315 15.10 -18.45 -11.09
N ILE A 316 15.05 -17.80 -9.92
CA ILE A 316 15.85 -18.14 -8.74
C ILE A 316 14.89 -18.50 -7.61
N ARG A 317 14.98 -19.73 -7.09
CA ARG A 317 14.28 -20.15 -5.88
C ARG A 317 15.19 -19.91 -4.69
N THR A 318 14.77 -19.06 -3.77
CA THR A 318 15.62 -18.56 -2.68
C THR A 318 15.74 -19.55 -1.54
N HIS A 319 14.75 -20.45 -1.39
CA HIS A 319 14.62 -21.31 -0.22
C HIS A 319 14.82 -20.54 1.09
N THR A 320 14.22 -19.33 1.14
CA THR A 320 14.50 -18.33 2.16
C THR A 320 14.41 -18.92 3.59
N PRO A 321 15.44 -18.70 4.43
CA PRO A 321 15.38 -19.07 5.84
C PRO A 321 14.64 -18.01 6.68
N LEU A 322 14.27 -16.87 6.08
CA LEU A 322 13.67 -15.76 6.79
C LEU A 322 12.19 -16.06 7.09
N PRO A 323 11.72 -15.83 8.32
CA PRO A 323 10.32 -16.05 8.64
C PRO A 323 9.44 -15.01 7.94
N LYS A 324 8.29 -15.46 7.44
CA LYS A 324 7.25 -14.54 6.97
C LYS A 324 6.47 -13.99 8.18
N PRO A 325 6.05 -12.71 8.16
CA PRO A 325 5.31 -12.12 9.28
C PRO A 325 4.03 -12.91 9.64
N ALA A 326 3.74 -13.03 10.94
CA ALA A 326 2.54 -13.76 11.39
C ALA A 326 1.23 -12.98 11.16
N GLY A 327 1.32 -11.67 10.87
CA GLY A 327 0.18 -10.77 10.74
C GLY A 327 0.60 -9.32 10.86
N ILE A 328 -0.30 -8.49 11.38
CA ILE A 328 -0.03 -7.08 11.64
C ILE A 328 0.69 -6.93 12.97
N LEU A 329 1.88 -6.33 12.93
CA LEU A 329 2.68 -6.04 14.11
C LEU A 329 2.28 -4.70 14.71
N TRP A 330 1.22 -4.68 15.52
CA TRP A 330 0.66 -3.44 16.09
C TRP A 330 1.69 -2.61 16.88
N HIS A 331 2.62 -3.28 17.57
CA HIS A 331 3.70 -2.64 18.33
C HIS A 331 4.79 -1.97 17.44
N ARG A 332 4.74 -2.15 16.11
CA ARG A 332 5.61 -1.47 15.14
C ARG A 332 4.86 -0.41 14.34
N LEU A 333 3.54 -0.35 14.43
CA LEU A 333 2.72 0.55 13.63
C LEU A 333 2.60 1.91 14.33
N SER A 334 3.21 2.94 13.76
CA SER A 334 3.17 4.30 14.30
C SER A 334 1.74 4.87 14.33
N PRO A 335 1.40 5.73 15.30
CA PRO A 335 0.09 6.41 15.35
C PRO A 335 -0.19 7.18 14.06
N GLN A 336 0.84 7.80 13.48
CA GLN A 336 0.73 8.58 12.25
C GLN A 336 0.34 7.68 11.07
N LYS A 337 0.92 6.47 10.96
CA LYS A 337 0.62 5.53 9.87
C LYS A 337 -0.77 4.94 10.03
N LEU A 338 -1.12 4.56 11.26
CA LEU A 338 -2.46 4.10 11.60
C LEU A 338 -3.51 5.16 11.25
N GLY A 339 -3.27 6.44 11.57
CA GLY A 339 -4.15 7.57 11.26
C GLY A 339 -4.42 7.78 9.76
N GLN A 340 -3.53 7.32 8.88
CA GLN A 340 -3.67 7.47 7.43
C GLN A 340 -4.43 6.32 6.76
N ILE A 341 -4.52 5.14 7.39
CA ILE A 341 -5.02 3.92 6.77
C ILE A 341 -6.31 3.45 7.48
N ARG A 342 -7.45 3.77 6.87
CA ARG A 342 -8.79 3.49 7.44
C ARG A 342 -8.99 2.01 7.77
N VAL A 343 -8.55 1.10 6.89
CA VAL A 343 -8.73 -0.34 7.12
C VAL A 343 -7.98 -0.82 8.36
N LEU A 344 -6.82 -0.23 8.69
CA LEU A 344 -6.08 -0.58 9.90
C LEU A 344 -6.76 -0.03 11.16
N GLN A 345 -7.38 1.15 11.09
CA GLN A 345 -8.18 1.70 12.20
C GLN A 345 -9.35 0.79 12.52
N GLN A 346 -10.14 0.44 11.50
CA GLN A 346 -11.29 -0.47 11.63
C GLN A 346 -10.87 -1.81 12.21
N LEU A 347 -9.72 -2.32 11.76
CA LEU A 347 -9.20 -3.59 12.21
C LEU A 347 -8.69 -3.55 13.66
N LYS A 348 -7.94 -2.51 14.04
CA LYS A 348 -7.50 -2.31 15.42
C LYS A 348 -8.69 -2.19 16.35
N GLU A 349 -9.66 -1.32 16.03
CA GLU A 349 -10.89 -1.15 16.81
C GLU A 349 -11.68 -2.46 16.96
N ARG A 350 -11.78 -3.25 15.89
CA ARG A 350 -12.43 -4.57 15.93
C ARG A 350 -11.72 -5.51 16.89
N ILE A 351 -10.41 -5.68 16.75
CA ILE A 351 -9.63 -6.59 17.59
C ILE A 351 -9.66 -6.15 19.06
N GLU A 352 -9.49 -4.85 19.33
CA GLU A 352 -9.55 -4.32 20.70
C GLU A 352 -10.90 -4.57 21.37
N ARG A 353 -12.00 -4.43 20.62
CA ARG A 353 -13.35 -4.72 21.09
C ARG A 353 -13.56 -6.22 21.34
N GLU A 354 -13.07 -7.08 20.45
CA GLU A 354 -13.20 -8.53 20.57
C GLU A 354 -12.36 -9.08 21.74
N MET A 355 -11.18 -8.51 22.00
CA MET A 355 -10.30 -8.93 23.10
C MET A 355 -10.55 -8.19 24.43
N GLY A 356 -11.35 -7.12 24.41
CA GLY A 356 -11.58 -6.26 25.58
C GLY A 356 -10.33 -5.53 26.08
N THR A 357 -9.28 -5.43 25.27
CA THR A 357 -7.98 -4.84 25.64
C THR A 357 -7.41 -3.97 24.54
N LYS A 358 -6.64 -2.94 24.91
CA LYS A 358 -5.98 -2.06 23.95
C LYS A 358 -4.78 -2.74 23.32
N LEU A 359 -4.69 -2.67 21.99
CA LEU A 359 -3.55 -3.16 21.25
C LEU A 359 -2.37 -2.18 21.39
N PRO A 360 -1.12 -2.67 21.42
CA PRO A 360 0.04 -1.80 21.45
C PRO A 360 0.08 -0.90 20.21
N THR A 361 0.86 0.17 20.32
CA THR A 361 1.13 1.09 19.21
C THR A 361 2.65 1.26 19.11
N GLY A 362 3.15 1.37 17.88
CA GLY A 362 4.56 1.59 17.64
C GLY A 362 5.02 3.00 17.99
N PRO A 363 6.34 3.25 17.90
CA PRO A 363 6.90 4.57 18.12
C PRO A 363 6.38 5.57 17.08
N ASP A 364 6.47 6.85 17.43
CA ASP A 364 6.18 7.93 16.49
C ASP A 364 7.11 7.86 15.27
N GLU A 365 6.55 8.15 14.10
CA GLU A 365 7.27 8.14 12.83
C GLU A 365 6.97 9.43 12.07
N THR A 366 8.03 10.03 11.51
CA THR A 366 7.86 11.13 10.56
C THR A 366 7.50 10.55 9.21
N LEU A 367 6.20 10.58 8.89
CA LEU A 367 5.73 10.14 7.59
C LEU A 367 5.90 11.24 6.55
N PRO A 368 6.17 10.86 5.28
CA PRO A 368 5.99 11.78 4.16
C PRO A 368 4.60 12.42 4.25
N PRO A 369 4.43 13.74 4.08
CA PRO A 369 3.12 14.36 3.97
C PRO A 369 2.30 13.65 2.88
N LEU A 370 1.31 12.87 3.29
CA LEU A 370 0.22 12.47 2.43
C LEU A 370 -0.83 13.58 2.53
N ALA A 371 -1.49 13.95 1.42
CA ALA A 371 -2.54 14.98 1.51
C ALA A 371 -3.47 14.68 2.67
N ALA A 372 -3.56 15.64 3.59
CA ALA A 372 -4.65 15.67 4.54
C ALA A 372 -5.95 15.57 3.73
N ARG A 373 -6.86 14.69 4.14
CA ARG A 373 -8.23 14.75 3.64
C ARG A 373 -8.76 16.13 4.04
N GLY A 374 -8.96 17.01 3.06
CA GLY A 374 -9.78 18.19 3.28
C GLY A 374 -11.12 17.71 3.85
N LYS A 375 -11.58 18.33 4.95
CA LYS A 375 -12.96 18.15 5.40
C LYS A 375 -13.87 18.38 4.18
N PRO A 376 -14.97 17.64 4.00
CA PRO A 376 -15.95 18.01 2.99
C PRO A 376 -16.34 19.45 3.29
N SER A 377 -16.19 20.34 2.32
CA SER A 377 -16.77 21.67 2.38
C SER A 377 -18.27 21.48 2.45
N GLY A 378 -18.78 21.43 3.69
CA GLY A 378 -20.20 21.37 3.97
C GLY A 378 -20.84 22.67 3.50
N GLY A 379 -21.24 22.68 2.23
CA GLY A 379 -22.23 23.61 1.72
C GLY A 379 -23.51 23.43 2.52
N ARG A 380 -23.68 24.25 3.53
CA ARG A 380 -24.99 24.59 4.09
C ARG A 380 -25.13 26.09 3.95
N GLY A 381 -25.65 26.48 2.79
CA GLY A 381 -26.39 27.72 2.68
C GLY A 381 -27.47 27.70 3.75
N ARG A 382 -27.36 28.61 4.72
CA ARG A 382 -28.49 29.06 5.51
C ARG A 382 -28.81 30.45 5.00
N GLY A 383 -29.85 30.51 4.18
CA GLY A 383 -30.58 31.74 3.96
C GLY A 383 -31.17 32.20 5.30
N GLY A 384 -30.93 33.46 5.61
CA GLY A 384 -31.59 34.21 6.68
C GLY A 384 -31.66 35.65 6.20
N GLY A 385 -32.83 36.05 5.72
CA GLY A 385 -33.12 37.40 5.25
C GLY A 385 -33.41 38.38 6.39
N GLY A 386 -33.45 39.66 6.02
CA GLY A 386 -33.80 40.81 6.85
C GLY A 386 -32.55 41.54 7.35
N GLY A 387 -32.32 42.83 7.13
CA GLY A 387 -33.16 43.93 6.63
C GLY A 387 -32.73 45.19 7.39
N GLY A 388 -32.47 46.28 6.65
CA GLY A 388 -32.58 47.65 7.19
C GLY A 388 -31.34 48.33 7.80
N GLY A 389 -30.82 49.32 7.06
CA GLY A 389 -30.71 50.70 7.55
C GLY A 389 -29.45 51.17 8.29
N GLY A 390 -28.86 52.28 7.81
CA GLY A 390 -28.32 53.31 8.72
C GLY A 390 -26.87 53.80 8.52
N ARG A 391 -26.72 54.81 7.65
CA ARG A 391 -26.01 56.11 7.83
C ARG A 391 -24.64 56.22 8.54
N ARG A 392 -23.73 56.95 7.84
CA ARG A 392 -22.82 58.07 8.26
C ARG A 392 -21.82 57.76 9.40
N SER A 393 -20.62 58.31 9.55
CA SER A 393 -19.82 59.44 9.06
C SER A 393 -18.41 59.21 9.66
N GLY A 394 -17.27 59.56 9.04
CA GLY A 394 -16.74 60.93 9.03
C GLY A 394 -15.25 60.96 9.45
N GLY A 395 -14.46 61.83 8.78
CA GLY A 395 -13.17 62.45 9.18
C GLY A 395 -11.92 61.55 9.26
N GLY A 396 -10.70 61.98 8.94
CA GLY A 396 -10.19 63.27 8.45
C GLY A 396 -8.66 63.38 8.63
N GLY A 397 -8.00 64.26 7.85
CA GLY A 397 -6.61 64.75 8.03
C GLY A 397 -5.53 63.82 7.46
N GLY A 398 -4.73 64.20 6.46
CA GLY A 398 -3.80 65.35 6.40
C GLY A 398 -2.39 64.81 6.64
N GLY A 399 -1.48 64.69 5.67
CA GLY A 399 -0.79 65.78 4.98
C GLY A 399 0.66 65.82 5.48
N GLY A 400 1.67 65.69 4.60
CA GLY A 400 3.07 65.85 5.00
C GLY A 400 4.10 65.30 4.01
N ARG A 401 4.56 66.17 3.10
CA ARG A 401 5.73 65.98 2.23
C ARG A 401 7.03 66.06 3.05
N GLY A 402 8.05 65.32 2.62
CA GLY A 402 9.44 65.51 3.04
C GLY A 402 10.40 64.87 2.04
N GLN A 403 10.99 65.70 1.17
CA GLN A 403 12.01 65.37 0.18
C GLN A 403 13.43 65.35 0.79
N ARG A 404 14.38 64.84 -0.03
CA ARG A 404 15.85 65.07 -0.03
C ARG A 404 16.64 64.23 0.99
N SER A 405 17.86 63.75 0.72
CA SER A 405 18.76 63.79 -0.46
C SER A 405 20.08 63.07 -0.10
N GLY A 406 20.82 62.61 -1.12
CA GLY A 406 22.28 62.36 -1.08
C GLY A 406 22.68 61.02 -0.48
N GLY A 407 23.66 60.27 -0.95
CA GLY A 407 24.71 60.42 -1.95
C GLY A 407 25.61 59.18 -1.76
N GLY A 408 25.94 58.42 -2.79
CA GLY A 408 27.26 58.50 -3.41
C GLY A 408 28.12 57.28 -3.04
N GLY A 409 28.80 56.67 -4.01
CA GLY A 409 29.83 55.65 -3.76
C GLY A 409 29.89 54.53 -4.81
N ARG A 410 30.69 54.73 -5.86
CA ARG A 410 31.16 53.68 -6.78
C ARG A 410 32.19 52.78 -6.05
N GLY A 411 32.30 51.51 -6.48
CA GLY A 411 33.21 50.45 -5.95
C GLY A 411 34.71 50.68 -6.22
N PRO A 412 35.57 49.66 -6.52
CA PRO A 412 35.42 48.19 -6.53
C PRO A 412 36.61 47.44 -5.85
N GLN A 413 36.83 46.16 -6.22
CA GLN A 413 37.97 45.25 -5.89
C GLN A 413 37.78 44.43 -4.59
N GLY A 414 38.10 43.14 -4.49
CA GLY A 414 38.77 42.17 -5.35
C GLY A 414 39.12 40.92 -4.52
N ALA A 415 39.58 39.87 -5.21
CA ALA A 415 40.07 38.56 -4.74
C ALA A 415 39.02 37.49 -4.39
#